data_AF-A0A381ICN4-F1
#
_entry.id   AF-A0A381ICN4-F1
#
_cell.length_a   1.000
_cell.length_b   1.000
_cell.length_c   1.000
_cell.angle_alpha   90.00
_cell.angle_beta   90.00
_cell.angle_gamma   90.00
#
_symmetry.space_group_name_H-M   'P 1'
#
loop_
_entity.id
_entity.type
_entity.pdbx_description
1 polymer ?
#
loop_
_entity_poly.entity_id
_entity_poly.type
_entity_poly.pdbx_seq_one_letter_code
_entity_poly.pdbx_strand_id
1 'polypeptide(L)' 'MCEITIHEGRNRQVRKMCKAINHPVLNLRRISVGKIVLKDTKVGEYRYLTEDEIKYLKS' A
#
# COMPACT_ATOMS: atom_id res chain seq x y z
N MET A 1 10.18 10.14 -7.04
CA MET A 1 9.46 9.14 -6.20
C MET A 1 8.24 8.70 -6.99
N CYS A 2 8.00 7.40 -7.15
CA CYS A 2 6.86 6.88 -7.92
C CYS A 2 5.79 6.37 -6.96
N GLU A 3 4.54 6.76 -7.18
CA GLU A 3 3.37 6.26 -6.46
C GLU A 3 2.47 5.50 -7.44
N ILE A 4 2.01 4.33 -7.03
CA ILE A 4 1.19 3.44 -7.85
C ILE A 4 0.02 2.96 -7.01
N THR A 5 -1.19 3.26 -7.46
CA THR A 5 -2.44 2.71 -6.91
C THR A 5 -2.90 1.55 -7.79
N ILE A 6 -3.21 0.42 -7.16
CA ILE A 6 -3.77 -0.76 -7.83
C ILE A 6 -5.03 -1.21 -7.10
N HIS A 7 -5.98 -1.75 -7.84
CA HIS A 7 -7.25 -2.29 -7.31
C HIS A 7 -7.28 -3.83 -7.29
N GLU A 8 -6.18 -4.48 -7.66
CA GLU A 8 -5.97 -5.92 -7.59
C GLU A 8 -4.61 -6.24 -6.94
N GLY A 9 -4.41 -7.50 -6.55
CA GLY A 9 -3.23 -7.94 -5.80
C GLY A 9 -2.54 -9.16 -6.40
N ARG A 10 -2.27 -9.18 -7.72
CA ARG A 10 -1.61 -10.35 -8.34
C ARG A 10 -0.19 -10.54 -7.80
N ASN A 11 0.30 -11.79 -7.83
CA ASN A 11 1.63 -12.12 -7.34
C ASN A 11 2.73 -11.25 -7.97
N ARG A 12 3.40 -10.45 -7.13
CA ARG A 12 4.47 -9.51 -7.48
C ARG A 12 4.08 -8.49 -8.56
N GLN A 13 2.79 -8.12 -8.66
CA GLN A 13 2.24 -7.28 -9.71
C GLN A 13 3.04 -6.00 -9.99
N VAL A 14 3.22 -5.13 -9.00
CA VAL A 14 3.96 -3.86 -9.16
C VAL A 14 5.39 -4.11 -9.67
N ARG A 15 6.08 -5.10 -9.10
CA ARG A 15 7.45 -5.44 -9.54
C ARG A 15 7.49 -5.94 -10.98
N LYS A 16 6.50 -6.72 -11.41
CA LYS A 16 6.38 -7.19 -12.81
C LYS A 16 6.05 -6.03 -13.77
N MET A 17 5.12 -5.15 -13.39
CA MET A 17 4.76 -3.96 -14.18
C MET A 17 5.99 -3.08 -14.43
N CYS A 18 6.72 -2.69 -13.38
CA CYS A 18 7.88 -1.81 -13.56
C CYS A 18 9.04 -2.52 -14.28
N LYS A 19 9.22 -3.84 -14.08
CA LYS A 19 10.21 -4.62 -14.86
C LYS A 19 9.91 -4.62 -16.36
N ALA A 20 8.63 -4.69 -16.75
CA ALA A 20 8.23 -4.71 -18.16
C ALA A 20 8.61 -3.44 -18.92
N ILE A 21 8.76 -2.31 -18.22
CA ILE A 21 9.20 -1.02 -18.77
C ILE A 21 10.68 -0.71 -18.49
N ASN A 22 11.49 -1.73 -18.17
CA ASN A 22 12.91 -1.60 -17.80
C ASN A 22 13.18 -0.68 -16.60
N HIS A 23 12.25 -0.61 -15.65
CA HIS A 23 12.39 0.15 -14.41
C HIS A 23 12.28 -0.75 -13.17
N PRO A 24 13.34 -1.49 -12.80
CA PRO A 24 13.27 -2.45 -11.69
C PRO A 24 13.05 -1.77 -10.33
N VAL A 25 12.13 -2.32 -9.53
CA VAL A 25 11.80 -1.79 -8.20
C VAL A 25 12.83 -2.21 -7.15
N LEU A 26 13.58 -1.25 -6.62
CA LEU A 26 14.55 -1.47 -5.53
C LEU A 26 13.85 -1.60 -4.17
N ASN A 27 13.00 -0.62 -3.83
CA ASN A 27 12.23 -0.60 -2.59
C ASN A 27 10.73 -0.46 -2.90
N LEU A 28 9.89 -1.25 -2.23
CA LEU A 28 8.45 -1.21 -2.37
C LEU A 28 7.82 -1.16 -0.98
N ARG A 29 7.18 -0.04 -0.67
CA ARG A 29 6.45 0.16 0.59
C ARG A 29 5.00 0.48 0.26
N ARG A 30 4.08 -0.24 0.89
CA ARG A 30 2.65 0.09 0.86
C ARG A 30 2.39 1.18 1.89
N ILE A 31 1.94 2.35 1.44
CA ILE A 31 1.68 3.51 2.29
C ILE A 31 0.20 3.68 2.65
N SER A 32 -0.70 3.05 1.88
CA SER A 32 -2.15 3.11 2.10
C SER A 32 -2.87 1.86 1.60
N VAL A 33 -4.08 1.66 2.11
CA VAL A 33 -5.07 0.70 1.63
C VAL A 33 -6.41 1.42 1.62
N GLY A 34 -6.93 1.72 0.43
CA GLY A 34 -8.11 2.58 0.30
C GLY A 34 -7.88 3.93 1.00
N LYS A 35 -8.81 4.32 1.87
CA LYS A 35 -8.71 5.56 2.66
C LYS A 35 -7.82 5.43 3.92
N ILE A 36 -7.34 4.23 4.23
CA ILE A 36 -6.51 3.99 5.41
C ILE A 36 -5.05 4.22 5.04
N VAL A 37 -4.41 5.16 5.73
CA VAL A 37 -3.00 5.53 5.55
C VAL A 37 -2.14 4.99 6.69
N LEU A 38 -0.88 4.64 6.38
CA LEU A 38 0.08 4.08 7.35
C LEU A 38 0.40 5.07 8.49
N LYS A 39 0.29 6.38 8.22
CA LYS A 39 0.58 7.50 9.14
C LYS A 39 1.91 7.28 9.89
N ASP A 40 1.90 7.48 11.20
CA ASP A 40 3.07 7.46 12.08
C ASP A 40 3.38 6.07 12.65
N THR A 41 2.78 5.01 12.09
CA THR A 41 3.09 3.63 12.50
C THR A 41 4.53 3.31 12.15
N LYS A 42 5.36 3.10 13.17
CA LYS A 42 6.78 2.77 12.98
C LYS A 42 6.93 1.36 12.42
N VAL A 43 8.09 1.12 11.82
CA VAL A 43 8.43 -0.21 11.30
C VAL A 43 8.45 -1.22 12.45
N GLY A 44 7.70 -2.31 12.30
CA GLY A 44 7.57 -3.36 13.32
C GLY A 44 6.48 -3.11 14.37
N GLU A 45 5.87 -1.92 14.39
CA GLU A 45 4.75 -1.60 15.27
C GLU A 45 3.41 -1.76 14.55
N TYR A 46 2.33 -1.81 15.35
CA TYR A 46 0.97 -1.73 14.88
C TYR A 46 0.21 -0.67 15.66
N ARG A 47 -0.88 -0.18 15.09
CA ARG A 47 -1.85 0.69 15.77
C ARG A 47 -3.25 0.16 15.57
N TYR A 48 -4.14 0.51 16.50
CA TYR A 48 -5.55 0.31 16.29
C TYR A 48 -6.09 1.27 15.22
N LEU A 49 -7.12 0.82 14.51
CA LEU A 49 -7.88 1.68 13.61
C LEU A 49 -8.76 2.62 14.43
N THR A 50 -8.92 3.84 13.92
CA THR A 50 -9.89 4.80 14.45
C THR A 50 -11.32 4.36 14.11
N GLU A 51 -12.32 4.86 14.84
CA GLU A 51 -13.73 4.53 14.58
C GLU A 51 -14.16 4.85 13.13
N ASP A 52 -13.67 5.96 12.57
CA ASP A 52 -13.92 6.35 11.18
C ASP A 52 -13.32 5.36 10.18
N GLU A 53 -12.09 4.88 10.42
CA GLU A 53 -11.44 3.87 9.59
C GLU A 53 -12.17 2.52 9.68
N ILE A 54 -12.69 2.16 10.86
CA ILE A 54 -13.50 0.94 11.04
C ILE A 54 -14.82 1.07 10.29
N LYS A 55 -15.49 2.23 10.39
CA LYS A 55 -16.75 2.50 9.68
C LYS A 55 -16.56 2.39 8.17
N TYR A 56 -15.46 2.92 7.65
CA TYR A 56 -15.09 2.82 6.23
C TYR A 56 -14.91 1.38 5.74
N LEU A 57 -14.42 0.46 6.57
CA LEU A 57 -14.25 -0.95 6.20
C LEU A 57 -15.55 -1.76 6.27
N LYS A 58 -16.54 -1.29 7.03
CA LYS A 58 -17.83 -1.98 7.20
C LYS A 58 -18.88 -1.58 6.17
N SER A 59 -18.66 -0.49 5.45
CA SER A 59 -19.50 -0.03 4.33
C SER A 59 -19.11 -0.71 3.03
#